data_AF-A0A3B5XT59-F1
#
_entry.id   AF-A0A3B5XT59-F1
#
_cell.length_a   1.000
_cell.length_b   1.000
_cell.length_c   1.000
_cell.angle_alpha   90.00
_cell.angle_beta   90.00
_cell.angle_gamma   90.00
#
_symmetry.space_group_name_H-M   'P 1'
#
loop_
_entity.id
_entity.type
_entity.pdbx_description
1 polymer ?
#
loop_
_entity_poly.entity_id
_entity_poly.type
_entity_poly.pdbx_seq_one_letter_code
_entity_poly.pdbx_strand_id
1 'polypeptide(L)'
;MILKKCKGLPLAIVTIGGFLANQPKTALEWKKLNEHISVVELQMNPELEAIITVLNKSYDGLPYHLKSCFLYLPIFPEDYNIKLKRLLRRWIAEGYPGRGCHE
;
A
#
# COMPACT_ATOMS: atom_id res chain seq x y z
N MET A 1 13.49 -0.72 13.76
CA MET A 1 12.52 -0.39 14.81
C MET A 1 11.14 -0.63 14.25
N ILE A 2 10.36 -1.49 14.90
CA ILE A 2 9.05 -1.97 14.45
C ILE A 2 8.09 -0.81 14.12
N LEU A 3 8.13 0.28 14.91
CA LEU A 3 7.33 1.49 14.64
C LEU A 3 7.57 2.11 13.26
N LYS A 4 8.80 2.05 12.72
CA LYS A 4 9.09 2.52 11.37
C LYS A 4 8.41 1.65 10.30
N LYS A 5 8.21 0.35 10.57
CA LYS A 5 7.48 -0.56 9.68
C LYS A 5 5.96 -0.32 9.73
N CYS A 6 5.43 0.21 10.83
CA CYS A 6 4.00 0.54 10.96
C CYS A 6 3.58 1.81 10.19
N LYS A 7 4.54 2.62 9.70
CA LYS A 7 4.31 3.85 8.92
C LYS A 7 3.30 4.84 9.52
N GLY A 8 3.18 4.86 10.85
CA GLY A 8 2.23 5.72 11.55
C GLY A 8 0.75 5.33 11.39
N LEU A 9 0.44 4.20 10.75
CA LEU A 9 -0.93 3.69 10.65
C LEU A 9 -1.36 3.18 12.03
N PRO A 10 -2.39 3.78 12.66
CA PRO A 10 -2.83 3.40 14.00
C PRO A 10 -3.15 1.90 14.10
N LEU A 11 -3.78 1.36 13.05
CA LEU A 11 -4.14 -0.05 12.96
C LEU A 11 -2.92 -0.99 12.92
N ALA A 12 -1.88 -0.66 12.14
CA ALA A 12 -0.66 -1.45 12.11
C ALA A 12 0.04 -1.44 13.48
N ILE A 13 -0.01 -0.31 14.19
CA ILE A 13 0.55 -0.18 15.54
C ILE A 13 -0.22 -1.04 16.55
N VAL A 14 -1.55 -0.97 16.55
CA VAL A 14 -2.41 -1.76 17.47
C VAL A 14 -2.24 -3.25 17.20
N THR A 15 -2.22 -3.67 15.94
CA THR A 15 -2.08 -5.09 15.55
C THR A 15 -0.75 -5.66 16.02
N ILE A 16 0.36 -4.97 15.71
CA ILE A 16 1.69 -5.43 16.12
C ILE A 16 1.86 -5.34 17.64
N GLY A 17 1.29 -4.30 18.29
CA GLY A 17 1.29 -4.16 19.74
C GLY A 17 0.56 -5.30 20.45
N GLY A 18 -0.62 -5.69 19.96
CA GLY A 18 -1.38 -6.83 20.47
C GLY A 18 -0.65 -8.16 20.29
N PHE A 19 -0.05 -8.38 19.11
CA PHE A 19 0.78 -9.56 18.87
C PHE A 19 1.99 -9.62 19.80
N LEU A 20 2.71 -8.50 19.96
CA LEU A 20 3.87 -8.37 20.85
C LEU A 20 3.55 -8.58 22.33
N ALA A 21 2.34 -8.23 22.77
CA ALA A 21 1.93 -8.39 24.16
C ALA A 21 2.02 -9.85 24.64
N ASN A 22 1.79 -10.80 23.71
CA ASN A 22 1.79 -12.24 23.93
C ASN A 22 3.16 -12.91 23.72
N GLN A 23 4.18 -12.15 23.31
CA GLN A 23 5.52 -12.69 23.03
C GLN A 23 6.49 -12.54 24.21
N PRO A 24 7.57 -13.35 24.27
CA PRO A 24 8.64 -13.18 25.25
C PRO A 24 9.26 -11.79 25.16
N LYS A 25 9.37 -11.11 26.30
CA LYS A 25 9.86 -9.73 26.39
C LYS A 25 11.39 -9.67 26.43
N THR A 26 12.05 -10.38 25.52
CA THR A 26 13.51 -10.47 25.43
C THR A 26 14.02 -9.73 24.20
N ALA A 27 15.18 -9.06 24.34
CA ALA A 27 15.77 -8.27 23.26
C ALA A 27 16.08 -9.11 22.01
N LEU A 28 16.45 -10.38 22.18
CA LEU A 28 16.74 -11.30 21.07
C LEU A 28 15.48 -11.63 20.27
N GLU A 29 14.39 -11.98 20.94
CA GLU A 29 13.11 -12.28 20.28
C GLU A 29 12.54 -11.04 19.59
N TRP A 30 12.68 -9.86 20.21
CA TRP A 30 12.28 -8.60 19.59
C TRP A 30 13.11 -8.24 18.36
N LYS A 31 14.41 -8.56 18.35
CA LYS A 31 15.29 -8.36 17.20
C LYS A 31 14.91 -9.29 16.05
N LYS A 32 14.71 -10.58 16.33
CA LYS A 32 14.21 -11.56 15.34
C LYS A 32 12.87 -11.10 14.78
N LEU A 33 11.95 -10.66 15.63
CA LEU A 33 10.65 -10.18 15.17
C LEU A 33 10.77 -8.94 14.29
N ASN A 34 11.61 -7.96 14.69
CA ASN A 34 11.86 -6.79 13.87
C ASN A 34 12.49 -7.14 12.52
N GLU A 35 13.26 -8.22 12.42
CA GLU A 35 13.82 -8.73 11.15
C GLU A 35 12.77 -9.48 10.31
N HIS A 36 11.91 -10.29 10.93
CA HIS A 36 10.96 -11.18 10.26
C HIS A 36 9.56 -10.60 10.01
N ILE A 37 9.15 -9.53 10.71
CA ILE A 37 7.92 -8.78 10.40
C ILE A 37 8.05 -8.28 8.96
N SER A 38 7.48 -9.06 8.06
CA SER A 38 7.29 -8.70 6.67
C SER A 38 5.88 -8.15 6.57
N VAL A 39 5.67 -7.18 5.68
CA VAL A 39 4.36 -6.57 5.41
C VAL A 39 3.29 -7.63 5.10
N VAL A 40 3.72 -8.85 4.73
CA VAL A 40 2.90 -10.05 4.51
C VAL A 40 2.20 -10.54 5.78
N GLU A 41 2.80 -10.46 6.97
CA GLU A 41 2.10 -10.84 8.22
C GLU A 41 1.01 -9.82 8.61
N LEU A 42 1.12 -8.57 8.12
CA LEU A 42 0.05 -7.57 8.25
C LEU A 42 -1.14 -7.85 7.32
N GLN A 43 -0.95 -8.66 6.26
CA GLN A 43 -2.02 -9.10 5.35
C GLN A 43 -2.99 -10.10 5.96
N MET A 44 -2.64 -10.73 7.09
CA MET A 44 -3.54 -11.59 7.85
C MET A 44 -4.47 -10.80 8.79
N ASN A 45 -4.47 -9.46 8.71
CA ASN A 45 -5.38 -8.61 9.47
C ASN A 45 -6.73 -8.45 8.72
N PRO A 46 -7.87 -8.89 9.30
CA PRO A 46 -9.20 -8.72 8.72
C PRO A 46 -9.55 -7.26 8.37
N GLU A 47 -8.99 -6.28 9.09
CA GLU A 47 -9.18 -4.87 8.78
C GLU A 47 -8.37 -4.42 7.56
N LEU A 48 -7.19 -5.02 7.30
CA LEU A 48 -6.46 -4.77 6.06
C LEU A 48 -7.17 -5.38 4.86
N GLU A 49 -7.79 -6.54 5.04
CA GLU A 49 -8.67 -7.17 4.04
C GLU A 49 -9.88 -6.27 3.72
N ALA A 50 -10.48 -5.64 4.73
CA ALA A 50 -11.54 -4.66 4.53
C ALA A 50 -11.06 -3.44 3.71
N ILE A 51 -9.86 -2.91 4.00
CA ILE A 51 -9.25 -1.82 3.23
C ILE A 51 -9.01 -2.23 1.78
N ILE A 52 -8.43 -3.42 1.55
CA ILE A 52 -8.19 -3.97 0.20
C ILE A 52 -9.53 -4.12 -0.54
N THR A 53 -10.58 -4.59 0.12
CA THR A 53 -11.92 -4.74 -0.46
C THR A 53 -12.50 -3.40 -0.91
N VAL A 54 -12.35 -2.35 -0.10
CA VAL A 54 -12.78 -0.99 -0.45
C VAL A 54 -11.98 -0.43 -1.62
N LEU A 55 -10.66 -0.64 -1.64
CA LEU A 55 -9.80 -0.22 -2.74
C LEU A 55 -10.16 -0.93 -4.06
N ASN A 56 -10.43 -2.23 -4.02
CA ASN A 56 -10.84 -3.00 -5.18
C ASN A 56 -12.18 -2.49 -5.74
N LYS A 57 -13.19 -2.28 -4.88
CA LYS A 57 -14.47 -1.70 -5.32
C LYS A 57 -14.32 -0.31 -5.93
N SER A 58 -13.46 0.52 -5.34
CA SER A 58 -13.17 1.86 -5.85
C SER A 58 -12.52 1.79 -7.23
N TYR A 59 -11.57 0.86 -7.42
CA TYR A 59 -10.92 0.62 -8.71
C TYR A 59 -11.90 0.08 -9.76
N ASP A 60 -12.79 -0.83 -9.38
CA ASP A 60 -13.79 -1.41 -10.29
C ASP A 60 -14.77 -0.36 -10.82
N GLY A 61 -15.16 0.59 -9.97
CA GLY A 61 -16.02 1.72 -10.31
C GLY A 61 -15.37 2.81 -11.16
N LEU A 62 -14.04 2.78 -11.38
CA LEU A 62 -13.39 3.77 -12.23
C LEU A 62 -13.78 3.59 -13.71
N PRO A 63 -13.96 4.68 -14.47
CA PRO A 63 -14.00 4.64 -15.92
C PRO A 63 -12.80 3.88 -16.49
N TYR A 64 -13.02 3.07 -17.54
CA TYR A 64 -11.99 2.19 -18.11
C TYR A 64 -10.67 2.91 -18.40
N HIS A 65 -10.76 4.11 -18.96
CA HIS A 65 -9.59 4.92 -19.35
C HIS A 65 -8.79 5.46 -18.14
N LEU A 66 -9.38 5.55 -16.94
CA LEU A 66 -8.71 5.97 -15.71
C LEU A 66 -8.09 4.79 -14.95
N LYS A 67 -8.58 3.57 -15.15
CA LYS A 67 -7.99 2.36 -14.55
C LYS A 67 -6.52 2.23 -14.90
N SER A 68 -6.19 2.48 -16.17
CA SER A 68 -4.83 2.41 -16.67
C SER A 68 -3.92 3.53 -16.14
N CYS A 69 -4.45 4.75 -15.98
CA CYS A 69 -3.75 5.83 -15.27
C CYS A 69 -3.46 5.47 -13.81
N PHE A 70 -4.41 4.84 -13.11
CA PHE A 70 -4.24 4.40 -11.73
C PHE A 70 -3.17 3.31 -11.61
N LEU A 71 -3.19 2.32 -12.50
CA LEU A 71 -2.19 1.26 -12.57
C LEU A 71 -0.78 1.73 -12.95
N TYR A 72 -0.62 2.98 -13.41
CA TYR A 72 0.70 3.55 -13.65
C TYR A 72 1.43 3.92 -12.35
N LEU A 73 0.70 4.27 -11.29
CA LEU A 73 1.27 4.81 -10.05
C LEU A 73 2.27 3.88 -9.31
N PRO A 74 2.15 2.54 -9.34
CA PRO A 74 3.11 1.64 -8.69
C PRO A 74 4.55 1.70 -9.22
N ILE A 75 4.81 2.37 -10.35
CA ILE A 75 6.19 2.60 -10.84
C ILE A 75 7.00 3.53 -9.92
N PHE A 76 6.32 4.36 -9.14
CA PHE A 76 6.99 5.25 -8.20
C PHE A 76 7.32 4.48 -6.91
N PRO A 77 8.48 4.76 -6.29
CA PRO A 77 8.80 4.16 -4.99
C PRO A 77 7.72 4.44 -3.95
N GLU A 78 7.66 3.59 -2.95
CA GLU A 78 6.79 3.80 -1.80
C GLU A 78 7.08 5.16 -1.13
N ASP A 79 6.03 5.86 -0.68
CA ASP A 79 6.09 7.19 -0.07
C ASP A 79 6.67 8.31 -0.95
N TYR A 80 6.79 8.08 -2.27
CA TYR A 80 7.33 9.07 -3.19
C TYR A 80 6.36 10.23 -3.45
N ASN A 81 6.82 11.48 -3.29
CA ASN A 81 6.04 12.67 -3.66
C ASN A 81 6.01 12.86 -5.19
N ILE A 82 4.94 12.37 -5.82
CA ILE A 82 4.75 12.44 -7.28
C ILE A 82 4.34 13.86 -7.69
N LYS A 83 5.24 14.60 -8.33
CA LYS A 83 4.92 15.90 -8.94
C LYS A 83 3.92 15.72 -10.08
N LEU A 84 2.75 16.37 -9.99
CA LEU A 84 1.68 16.31 -11.00
C LEU A 84 2.17 16.58 -12.43
N LYS A 85 2.95 17.66 -12.62
CA LYS A 85 3.51 18.01 -13.95
C LYS A 85 4.43 16.92 -14.54
N ARG A 86 5.04 16.09 -13.71
CA ARG A 86 5.88 14.97 -14.15
C ARG A 86 5.04 13.75 -14.49
N LEU A 87 4.03 13.47 -13.67
CA LEU A 87 3.07 12.40 -13.91
C LEU A 87 2.33 12.59 -15.23
N LEU A 88 1.76 13.78 -15.44
CA LEU A 88 1.02 14.10 -16.68
C LEU A 88 1.90 13.96 -17.93
N ARG A 89 3.15 14.42 -17.88
CA ARG A 89 4.08 14.26 -19.01
C ARG A 89 4.37 12.81 -19.34
N ARG A 90 4.48 11.95 -18.33
CA ARG A 90 4.67 10.51 -18.51
C ARG A 90 3.41 9.85 -19.08
N TRP A 91 2.24 10.20 -18.54
CA TRP A 91 0.97 9.73 -19.08
C TRP A 91 0.80 10.10 -20.54
N ILE A 92 1.03 11.35 -20.92
CA ILE A 92 0.96 11.78 -22.33
C ILE A 92 1.95 11.01 -23.20
N ALA A 93 3.19 10.83 -22.74
CA ALA A 93 4.23 10.11 -23.50
C ALA A 93 3.89 8.63 -23.72
N GLU A 94 3.20 8.00 -22.76
CA GLU A 94 2.76 6.61 -22.85
C GLU A 94 1.36 6.45 -23.47
N GLY A 95 0.72 7.57 -23.84
CA GLY A 95 -0.58 7.59 -24.49
C GLY A 95 -1.77 7.46 -23.54
N TYR A 96 -1.61 7.73 -22.24
CA TYR A 96 -2.68 7.76 -21.24
C TYR A 96 -3.46 9.09 -21.21
N PRO A 97 -4.76 9.05 -20.88
CA PRO A 97 -5.59 7.85 -20.91
C PRO A 97 -5.62 7.34 -22.35
N GLY A 98 -5.38 6.02 -22.53
CA GLY A 98 -5.39 5.37 -23.83
C GLY A 98 -6.56 5.92 -24.63
N ARG A 99 -6.32 6.39 -25.86
CA ARG A 99 -7.38 6.88 -26.76
C ARG A 99 -8.43 5.77 -26.89
N GLY A 100 -9.36 5.72 -25.96
CA GLY A 100 -10.53 4.88 -26.04
C GLY A 100 -11.33 5.49 -27.16
N CYS A 101 -11.40 4.78 -28.28
CA CYS A 101 -12.52 4.91 -29.17
C CYS A 101 -13.77 4.87 -28.28
N HIS A 102 -14.44 6.02 -28.19
CA HIS A 102 -15.86 6.03 -27.89
C HIS A 102 -16.52 5.32 -29.08
N GLU A 103 -16.77 4.02 -28.93
CA GLU A 103 -17.74 3.26 -29.73
C GLU A 103 -18.66 2.51 -28.77
#